data_AF-A0A3D3UP20-F1
#
_entry.id   AF-A0A3D3UP20-F1
#
_cell.length_a   1.000
_cell.length_b   1.000
_cell.length_c   1.000
_cell.angle_alpha   90.00
_cell.angle_beta   90.00
_cell.angle_gamma   90.00
#
_symmetry.space_group_name_H-M   'P 1'
#
loop_
_entity.id
_entity.type
_entity.pdbx_description
1 polymer ?
#
loop_
_entity_poly.entity_id
_entity_poly.type
_entity_poly.pdbx_seq_one_letter_code
_entity_poly.pdbx_strand_id
1 'polypeptide(L)'
;MRKIALIVIFLSTLNSVLYAQSESADEPNVPPANSPTPKQNLIIPGLGVECVYIKAGKFRMGSAESGPNDEKPVHQVKISRGYWMGTCEVTQAQWFALMGTNPSKYKGDELPVEMVSW
;
A
#
# COMPACT_ATOMS: atom_id res chain seq x y z
N MET A 1 -32.69 -48.84 -19.36
CA MET A 1 -32.01 -49.60 -20.42
C MET A 1 -31.44 -48.64 -21.45
N ARG A 2 -30.10 -48.63 -21.58
CA ARG A 2 -29.29 -48.42 -22.80
C ARG A 2 -29.82 -47.45 -23.89
N LYS A 3 -29.05 -46.37 -24.13
CA LYS A 3 -28.41 -45.98 -25.42
C LYS A 3 -27.80 -44.56 -25.25
N ILE A 4 -26.48 -44.41 -25.06
CA ILE A 4 -25.43 -44.24 -26.11
C ILE A 4 -25.61 -42.87 -26.80
N ALA A 5 -24.92 -41.83 -26.32
CA ALA A 5 -23.62 -41.36 -26.82
C ALA A 5 -23.70 -40.78 -28.24
N LEU A 6 -23.86 -39.45 -28.33
CA LEU A 6 -23.53 -38.58 -29.46
C LEU A 6 -24.08 -37.18 -29.14
N ILE A 7 -23.28 -36.34 -28.49
CA ILE A 7 -23.22 -34.86 -28.55
C ILE A 7 -21.92 -34.49 -27.79
N VAL A 8 -20.84 -35.13 -28.23
CA VAL A 8 -19.49 -34.54 -28.20
C VAL A 8 -19.33 -34.06 -29.64
N ILE A 9 -18.78 -32.86 -29.84
CA ILE A 9 -18.73 -32.08 -31.11
C ILE A 9 -19.85 -31.02 -31.22
N PHE A 10 -19.98 -30.11 -30.24
CA PHE A 10 -20.31 -28.68 -30.51
C PHE A 10 -20.17 -27.74 -29.29
N LEU A 11 -19.16 -27.93 -28.44
CA LEU A 11 -18.85 -26.97 -27.35
C LEU A 11 -17.34 -26.85 -27.14
N SER A 12 -16.58 -26.84 -28.24
CA SER A 12 -15.12 -26.70 -28.23
C SER A 12 -14.57 -25.57 -29.11
N THR A 13 -15.38 -24.61 -29.56
CA THR A 13 -14.88 -23.45 -30.34
C THR A 13 -15.57 -22.11 -30.04
N LEU A 14 -16.01 -21.87 -28.80
CA LEU A 14 -16.30 -20.49 -28.34
C LEU A 14 -15.41 -20.13 -27.16
N ASN A 15 -14.10 -20.24 -27.35
CA ASN A 15 -13.12 -19.63 -26.48
C ASN A 15 -11.86 -19.30 -27.29
N SER A 16 -12.00 -18.48 -28.34
CA SER A 16 -10.87 -18.16 -29.22
C SER A 16 -10.91 -16.79 -29.88
N VAL A 17 -11.81 -15.88 -29.46
CA VAL A 17 -11.77 -14.48 -29.92
C VAL A 17 -11.88 -13.57 -28.71
N LEU A 18 -10.84 -13.58 -27.86
CA LEU A 18 -10.42 -12.45 -27.03
C LEU A 18 -9.01 -12.73 -26.45
N TYR A 19 -8.09 -13.18 -27.31
CA TYR A 19 -6.67 -13.30 -26.98
C TYR A 19 -5.85 -13.02 -28.25
N ALA A 20 -5.65 -11.74 -28.57
CA ALA A 20 -4.59 -11.28 -29.45
C ALA A 20 -4.39 -9.76 -29.30
N GLN A 21 -3.17 -9.36 -28.92
CA GLN A 21 -2.59 -7.99 -28.83
C GLN A 21 -3.33 -6.97 -27.93
N SER A 22 -2.72 -6.29 -26.96
CA SER A 22 -1.37 -5.71 -26.95
C SER A 22 -0.75 -5.69 -25.55
N GLU A 23 0.37 -6.39 -25.39
CA GLU A 23 1.33 -6.10 -24.33
C GLU A 23 2.18 -4.91 -24.80
N SER A 24 1.79 -3.69 -24.39
CA SER A 24 2.64 -2.49 -24.51
C SER A 24 3.04 -2.06 -23.11
N ALA A 25 4.33 -2.23 -22.82
CA ALA A 25 4.97 -1.73 -21.63
C ALA A 25 4.95 -0.19 -21.63
N ASP A 26 3.94 0.41 -20.97
CA ASP A 26 3.99 1.75 -20.35
C ASP A 26 2.65 2.19 -19.68
N GLU A 27 1.72 1.26 -19.40
CA GLU A 27 0.57 1.57 -18.52
C GLU A 27 1.00 1.48 -17.04
N PRO A 28 0.76 2.52 -16.20
CA PRO A 28 0.91 2.38 -14.77
C PRO A 28 -0.02 1.25 -14.32
N ASN A 29 0.50 0.27 -13.58
CA ASN A 29 -0.31 -0.78 -12.97
C ASN A 29 -1.30 -0.15 -11.98
N VAL A 30 -2.43 0.33 -12.49
CA VAL A 30 -3.60 0.73 -11.71
C VAL A 30 -4.22 -0.59 -11.25
N PRO A 31 -4.17 -0.91 -9.94
CA PRO A 31 -4.83 -2.09 -9.43
C PRO A 31 -6.32 -2.01 -9.81
N PRO A 32 -6.97 -3.13 -10.18
CA PRO A 32 -8.39 -3.10 -10.52
C PRO A 32 -9.18 -2.48 -9.37
N ALA A 33 -9.86 -1.37 -9.67
CA ALA A 33 -10.51 -0.46 -8.71
C ALA A 33 -11.65 -1.08 -7.87
N ASN A 34 -11.93 -2.38 -8.03
CA ASN A 34 -13.05 -3.08 -7.39
C ASN A 34 -12.64 -4.30 -6.54
N SER A 35 -11.39 -4.42 -6.11
CA SER A 35 -11.06 -5.39 -5.05
C SER A 35 -11.43 -4.81 -3.69
N PRO A 36 -12.42 -5.34 -2.95
CA PRO A 36 -12.59 -5.02 -1.54
C PRO A 36 -11.37 -5.58 -0.81
N THR A 37 -10.31 -4.78 -0.73
CA THR A 37 -9.16 -5.10 0.10
C THR A 37 -9.68 -4.95 1.53
N PRO A 38 -9.64 -5.98 2.38
CA PRO A 38 -9.90 -5.78 3.79
C PRO A 38 -9.00 -4.64 4.25
N LYS A 39 -9.55 -3.58 4.87
CA LYS A 39 -8.75 -2.65 5.66
C LYS A 39 -8.13 -3.48 6.78
N GLN A 40 -6.99 -4.09 6.51
CA GLN A 40 -6.22 -4.74 7.55
C GLN A 40 -5.57 -3.60 8.32
N ASN A 41 -6.17 -3.21 9.43
CA ASN A 41 -5.57 -2.29 10.37
C ASN A 41 -4.90 -3.14 11.45
N LEU A 42 -3.59 -2.95 11.62
CA LEU A 42 -2.82 -3.57 12.69
C LEU A 42 -2.73 -2.57 13.84
N ILE A 43 -3.09 -2.98 15.05
CA ILE A 43 -2.81 -2.20 16.25
C ILE A 43 -1.58 -2.83 16.92
N ILE A 44 -0.51 -2.07 17.10
CA ILE A 44 0.70 -2.57 17.79
C ILE A 44 0.32 -2.88 19.24
N PRO A 45 0.41 -4.15 19.69
CA PRO A 45 0.01 -4.52 21.05
C PRO A 45 0.82 -3.76 22.10
N GLY A 46 0.16 -3.32 23.16
CA GLY A 46 0.78 -2.57 24.26
C GLY A 46 1.08 -1.10 23.97
N LEU A 47 1.16 -0.69 22.70
CA LEU A 47 1.38 0.71 22.31
C LEU A 47 0.14 1.36 21.69
N GLY A 48 -0.81 0.59 21.17
CA GLY A 48 -2.03 1.16 20.59
C GLY A 48 -1.78 1.92 19.26
N VAL A 49 -0.62 1.76 18.64
CA VAL A 49 -0.31 2.40 17.35
C VAL A 49 -1.10 1.72 16.24
N GLU A 50 -2.01 2.45 15.62
CA GLU A 50 -2.74 1.99 14.44
C GLU A 50 -1.85 2.07 13.20
N CYS A 51 -1.79 0.98 12.45
CA CYS A 51 -0.98 0.82 11.26
C CYS A 51 -1.83 0.35 10.09
N VAL A 52 -1.48 0.82 8.90
CA VAL A 52 -2.02 0.36 7.62
C VAL A 52 -0.95 -0.40 6.82
N TYR A 53 -1.36 -1.45 6.11
CA TYR A 53 -0.46 -2.19 5.24
C TYR A 53 -0.26 -1.47 3.90
N ILE A 54 0.98 -1.06 3.62
CA ILE A 54 1.41 -0.50 2.34
C ILE A 54 1.92 -1.64 1.47
N LYS A 55 1.25 -1.87 0.32
CA LYS A 55 1.64 -2.92 -0.63
C LYS A 55 2.97 -2.57 -1.31
N ALA A 56 3.71 -3.59 -1.73
CA ALA A 56 4.84 -3.40 -2.66
C ALA A 56 4.37 -2.72 -3.94
N GLY A 57 5.21 -1.87 -4.53
CA GLY A 57 4.80 -1.07 -5.67
C GLY A 57 5.87 -0.09 -6.13
N LYS A 58 5.48 0.78 -7.06
CA LYS A 58 6.31 1.88 -7.56
C LYS A 58 5.50 3.17 -7.50
N PHE A 59 6.18 4.28 -7.21
CA PHE A 59 5.58 5.61 -7.27
C PHE A 59 6.63 6.64 -7.70
N ARG A 60 6.17 7.84 -8.08
CA ARG A 60 7.05 8.96 -8.41
C ARG A 60 7.22 9.82 -7.17
N MET A 61 8.46 10.03 -6.73
CA MET A 61 8.80 10.87 -5.57
C MET A 61 9.50 12.14 -6.04
N GLY A 62 9.29 13.23 -5.30
CA GLY A 62 9.84 14.55 -5.60
C GLY A 62 8.84 15.45 -6.33
N SER A 63 9.26 16.68 -6.60
CA SER A 63 8.46 17.70 -7.24
C SER A 63 9.01 18.07 -8.62
N ALA A 64 8.12 18.55 -9.49
CA ALA A 64 8.49 19.08 -10.80
C ALA A 64 9.01 20.53 -10.66
N GLU A 65 9.04 21.28 -11.76
CA GLU A 65 9.71 22.59 -11.86
C GLU A 65 9.30 23.62 -10.80
N SER A 66 8.09 23.54 -10.24
CA SER A 66 7.59 24.48 -9.25
C SER A 66 7.97 24.19 -7.79
N GLY A 67 8.66 23.07 -7.50
CA GLY A 67 9.08 22.71 -6.14
C GLY A 67 10.43 23.29 -5.71
N PRO A 68 10.75 23.27 -4.40
CA PRO A 68 12.09 23.48 -3.87
C PRO A 68 13.16 22.61 -4.56
N ASN A 69 14.41 23.08 -4.56
CA ASN A 69 15.50 22.39 -5.27
C ASN A 69 15.87 21.03 -4.64
N ASP A 70 15.66 20.87 -3.34
CA ASP A 70 15.90 19.63 -2.59
C ASP A 70 14.80 18.58 -2.77
N GLU A 71 13.65 18.96 -3.34
CA GLU A 71 12.58 18.02 -3.73
C GLU A 71 12.73 17.51 -5.18
N LYS A 72 13.71 18.01 -5.94
CA LYS A 72 13.93 17.67 -7.36
C LYS A 72 15.06 16.64 -7.53
N PRO A 73 15.08 15.90 -8.66
CA PRO A 73 14.02 15.78 -9.66
C PRO A 73 13.00 14.72 -9.25
N VAL A 74 11.85 14.72 -9.96
CA VAL A 74 10.91 13.59 -9.88
C VAL A 74 11.59 12.30 -10.36
N HIS A 75 11.64 11.28 -9.52
CA HIS A 75 12.24 9.99 -9.83
C HIS A 75 11.34 8.82 -9.39
N GLN A 76 11.51 7.65 -10.00
CA GLN A 76 10.71 6.47 -9.67
C GLN A 76 11.33 5.71 -8.49
N VAL A 77 10.56 5.54 -7.42
CA VAL A 77 10.91 4.73 -6.25
C VAL A 77 10.22 3.37 -6.35
N LYS A 78 10.94 2.29 -5.99
CA LYS A 78 10.40 0.93 -5.92
C LYS A 78 10.42 0.42 -4.48
N ILE A 79 9.25 0.11 -3.94
CA ILE A 79 9.08 -0.63 -2.69
C ILE A 79 9.03 -2.12 -3.06
N SER A 80 10.09 -2.87 -2.73
CA SER A 80 10.24 -4.27 -3.12
C SER A 80 9.34 -5.23 -2.32
N ARG A 81 8.98 -4.87 -1.10
CA ARG A 81 8.16 -5.65 -0.17
C ARG A 81 7.20 -4.71 0.55
N GLY A 82 5.95 -5.11 0.69
CA GLY A 82 4.99 -4.34 1.48
C GLY A 82 5.34 -4.36 2.97
N TYR A 83 4.91 -3.33 3.68
CA TYR A 83 5.22 -3.11 5.09
C TYR A 83 4.07 -2.38 5.80
N TRP A 84 4.06 -2.41 7.12
CA TRP A 84 3.10 -1.69 7.96
C TRP A 84 3.62 -0.29 8.26
N MET A 85 2.77 0.72 8.14
CA MET A 85 3.10 2.12 8.47
C MET A 85 2.06 2.66 9.45
N GLY A 86 2.51 3.36 10.50
CA GLY A 86 1.63 4.06 11.42
C GLY A 86 0.76 5.08 10.68
N THR A 87 -0.52 5.15 11.01
CA THR A 87 -1.46 6.08 10.36
C THR A 87 -1.26 7.53 10.79
N CYS A 88 -0.62 7.74 11.95
CA CYS A 88 -0.28 9.03 12.53
C CYS A 88 1.15 8.98 13.09
N GLU A 89 1.67 10.16 13.43
CA GLU A 89 2.93 10.29 14.17
C GLU A 89 2.80 9.63 15.56
N VAL A 90 3.92 9.15 16.11
CA VAL A 90 3.94 8.55 17.44
C VAL A 90 3.56 9.61 18.47
N THR A 91 2.56 9.31 19.30
CA THR A 91 2.09 10.27 20.30
C THR A 91 2.99 10.31 21.54
N GLN A 92 2.91 11.38 22.32
CA GLN A 92 3.67 11.52 23.56
C GLN A 92 3.32 10.45 24.58
N ALA A 93 2.05 10.04 24.67
CA ALA A 93 1.63 8.95 25.55
C ALA A 93 2.22 7.61 25.09
N GLN A 94 2.23 7.33 23.78
CA GLN A 94 2.83 6.11 23.23
C GLN A 94 4.33 6.05 23.47
N TRP A 95 5.03 7.17 23.26
CA TRP A 95 6.45 7.29 23.56
C TRP A 95 6.72 7.09 25.06
N PHE A 96 5.96 7.74 25.93
CA PHE A 96 6.12 7.63 27.38
C PHE A 96 5.86 6.20 27.87
N ALA A 97 4.85 5.51 27.34
CA ALA A 97 4.56 4.12 27.67
C ALA A 97 5.75 3.18 27.39
N LEU A 98 6.56 3.49 26.38
CA LEU A 98 7.74 2.70 26.02
C LEU A 98 9.01 3.18 26.74
N MET A 99 9.21 4.49 26.85
CA MET A 99 10.49 5.10 27.22
C MET A 99 10.52 5.65 28.67
N GLY A 100 9.36 5.80 29.31
CA GLY A 100 9.22 6.34 30.68
C GLY A 100 9.56 7.84 30.82
N THR A 101 9.81 8.54 29.72
CA THR A 101 10.16 9.96 29.67
C THR A 101 9.44 10.64 28.52
N ASN A 102 9.32 11.97 28.54
CA ASN A 102 8.69 12.73 27.46
C ASN A 102 9.56 13.98 27.14
N PRO A 103 10.37 13.94 26.05
CA PRO A 103 11.29 15.01 25.70
C PRO A 103 10.61 16.23 25.05
N SER A 104 9.37 16.09 24.62
CA SER A 104 8.63 17.10 23.83
C SER A 104 8.62 18.47 24.51
N LYS A 105 8.93 19.52 23.77
CA LYS A 105 8.74 20.91 24.20
C LYS A 105 7.25 21.25 24.35
N TYR A 106 6.41 20.88 23.38
CA TYR A 106 4.96 21.06 23.46
C TYR A 106 4.34 19.85 24.15
N LYS A 107 3.41 20.05 25.08
CA LYS A 107 2.88 18.96 25.91
C LYS A 107 1.44 18.62 25.58
N GLY A 108 1.17 17.33 25.42
CA GLY A 108 -0.17 16.75 25.25
C GLY A 108 -0.08 15.29 24.84
N ASP A 109 -0.88 14.42 25.47
CA ASP A 109 -0.77 12.97 25.31
C ASP A 109 -0.98 12.48 23.87
N GLU A 110 -1.91 13.12 23.16
CA GLU A 110 -2.26 12.83 21.76
C GLU A 110 -1.47 13.68 20.75
N LEU A 111 -0.56 14.56 21.23
CA LEU A 111 0.32 15.29 20.33
C LEU A 111 1.48 14.39 19.88
N PRO A 112 2.09 14.68 18.72
CA PRO A 112 3.33 14.01 18.31
C PRO A 112 4.43 14.22 19.35
N VAL A 113 5.25 13.18 19.54
CA VAL A 113 6.50 13.33 20.28
C VAL A 113 7.50 14.13 19.44
N GLU A 114 8.20 15.08 20.05
CA GLU A 114 9.25 15.86 19.41
C GLU A 114 10.44 16.11 20.36
N MET A 115 11.49 16.80 19.91
CA MET A 115 12.81 16.85 20.58
C MET A 115 13.51 15.49 20.71
N VAL A 116 13.28 14.58 19.76
CA VAL A 116 13.94 13.27 19.68
C VAL A 116 15.02 13.33 18.59
N SER A 117 16.22 12.78 18.86
CA SER A 117 17.27 12.63 17.86
C SER A 117 17.02 11.41 16.97
N TRP A 118 17.59 11.43 15.76
CA TRP A 118 17.59 10.27 14.86
C TRP A 118 18.42 9.10 15.41
#